data_AF-A0A7S2AQ28-F1
#
_entry.id   AF-A0A7S2AQ28-F1
#
_cell.length_a   1.000
_cell.length_b   1.000
_cell.length_c   1.000
_cell.angle_alpha   90.00
_cell.angle_beta   90.00
_cell.angle_gamma   90.00
#
_symmetry.space_group_name_H-M   'P 1'
#
loop_
_entity.id
_entity.type
_entity.pdbx_description
1 polymer ?
#
loop_
_entity_poly.entity_id
_entity_poly.type
_entity_poly.pdbx_seq_one_letter_code
_entity_poly.pdbx_strand_id
1 'polypeptide(L)'
;RSDVLHPCDVVEDVAIAYGYNNIKWVVPKTSTVGGETPVNAVSDMLRQELAMCGYTEILTWALCSHDESFAYMRKEEDIKGGNPVAVTISNPATAEFQVARTTLLSGALKT
;
A
#
# COMPACT_ATOMS: atom_id res chain seq x y z
N ARG A 1 -24.08 6.04 27.44
CA ARG A 1 -23.00 5.51 26.59
C ARG A 1 -23.61 4.51 25.64
N SER A 2 -23.86 4.92 24.40
CA SER A 2 -24.43 4.06 23.33
C SER A 2 -23.34 3.34 22.53
N ASP A 3 -22.08 3.67 22.81
CA ASP A 3 -20.83 3.15 22.29
C ASP A 3 -20.40 1.82 22.91
N VAL A 4 -20.98 1.42 24.05
CA VAL A 4 -20.65 0.15 24.74
C VAL A 4 -21.51 -0.98 24.18
N LEU A 5 -20.90 -1.84 23.37
CA LEU A 5 -21.53 -2.96 22.68
C LEU A 5 -20.93 -4.32 23.08
N HIS A 6 -19.70 -4.34 23.61
CA HIS A 6 -18.94 -5.54 23.95
C HIS A 6 -18.20 -5.36 25.29
N PRO A 7 -17.91 -6.43 26.05
CA PRO A 7 -17.10 -6.34 27.27
C PRO A 7 -15.73 -5.67 27.09
N CYS A 8 -15.16 -5.71 25.88
CA CYS A 8 -13.90 -5.01 25.56
C CYS A 8 -14.02 -3.49 25.73
N ASP A 9 -15.18 -2.90 25.45
CA ASP A 9 -15.39 -1.44 25.54
C ASP A 9 -15.38 -1.00 27.02
N VAL A 10 -15.85 -1.87 27.91
CA VAL A 10 -15.75 -1.65 29.36
C VAL A 10 -14.29 -1.74 29.83
N VAL A 11 -13.51 -2.68 29.29
CA VAL A 11 -12.08 -2.80 29.59
C VAL A 11 -11.31 -1.57 29.09
N GLU A 12 -11.67 -1.04 27.92
CA GLU A 12 -11.12 0.22 27.40
C GLU A 12 -11.40 1.38 28.36
N ASP A 13 -12.66 1.57 28.78
CA ASP A 13 -13.04 2.63 29.71
C ASP A 13 -12.29 2.54 31.05
N VAL A 14 -12.12 1.33 31.57
CA VAL A 14 -11.34 1.08 32.78
C VAL A 14 -9.87 1.42 32.55
N ALA A 15 -9.30 1.07 31.40
CA ALA A 15 -7.91 1.38 31.08
C ALA A 15 -7.68 2.90 30.91
N ILE A 16 -8.63 3.63 30.32
CA ILE A 16 -8.59 5.10 30.24
C ILE A 16 -8.63 5.71 31.64
N ALA A 17 -9.58 5.26 32.49
CA ALA A 17 -9.72 5.75 33.85
C ALA A 17 -8.50 5.44 34.74
N TYR A 18 -7.86 4.29 34.53
CA TYR A 18 -6.62 3.91 35.20
C TYR A 18 -5.40 4.72 34.69
N GLY A 19 -5.46 5.22 33.46
CA GLY A 19 -4.40 5.98 32.80
C GLY A 19 -3.35 5.07 32.15
N TYR A 20 -3.20 5.16 30.83
CA TYR A 20 -2.32 4.25 30.06
C TYR A 20 -0.86 4.25 30.51
N ASN A 21 -0.37 5.38 31.02
CA ASN A 21 1.00 5.49 31.53
C ASN A 21 1.25 4.64 32.80
N ASN A 22 0.19 4.22 33.49
CA ASN A 22 0.28 3.36 34.68
C ASN A 22 0.28 1.86 34.32
N ILE A 23 0.09 1.51 33.04
CA ILE A 23 0.11 0.12 32.57
C ILE A 23 1.56 -0.34 32.43
N LYS A 24 1.91 -1.44 33.09
CA LYS A 24 3.26 -2.01 33.01
C LYS A 24 3.50 -2.61 31.62
N TRP A 25 4.53 -2.13 30.94
CA TRP A 25 5.02 -2.73 29.70
C TRP A 25 5.52 -4.15 29.94
N VAL A 26 5.00 -5.10 29.17
CA VAL A 26 5.41 -6.50 29.18
C VAL A 26 5.62 -6.98 27.75
N VAL A 27 6.72 -7.71 27.52
CA VAL A 27 6.95 -8.38 26.24
C VAL A 27 6.15 -9.69 26.22
N PRO A 28 5.36 -9.97 25.17
CA PRO A 28 4.67 -11.25 25.03
C PRO A 28 5.65 -12.42 25.13
N LYS A 29 5.27 -13.47 25.86
CA LYS A 29 6.13 -14.66 26.07
C LYS A 29 6.16 -15.60 24.86
N THR A 30 5.32 -15.37 23.86
CA THR A 30 5.23 -16.21 22.67
C THR A 30 6.45 -15.96 21.78
N SER A 31 7.28 -16.98 21.61
CA SER A 31 8.48 -16.90 20.74
C SER A 31 8.14 -17.30 19.32
N THR A 32 8.60 -16.50 18.35
CA THR A 32 8.49 -16.78 16.92
C THR A 32 9.80 -16.42 16.24
N VAL A 33 10.16 -17.15 15.18
CA VAL A 33 11.30 -16.80 14.32
C VAL A 33 10.76 -15.97 13.17
N GLY A 34 11.21 -14.71 13.07
CA GLY A 34 10.87 -13.84 11.93
C GLY A 34 11.59 -14.31 10.67
N GLY A 35 10.95 -14.12 9.52
CA GLY A 35 11.52 -14.43 8.21
C GLY A 35 10.96 -13.51 7.13
N GLU A 36 11.75 -13.27 6.10
CA GLU A 36 11.32 -12.54 4.92
C GLU A 36 10.44 -13.40 4.01
N THR A 37 9.56 -12.77 3.24
CA THR A 37 8.91 -13.50 2.14
C THR A 37 9.92 -13.69 1.01
N PRO A 38 9.91 -14.83 0.29
CA PRO A 38 10.86 -15.06 -0.80
C PRO A 38 10.84 -13.97 -1.89
N VAL A 39 9.68 -13.35 -2.13
CA VAL A 39 9.53 -12.27 -3.12
C VAL A 39 10.26 -11.00 -2.65
N ASN A 40 10.18 -10.67 -1.36
CA ASN A 40 10.92 -9.54 -0.80
C ASN A 40 12.43 -9.78 -0.84
N ALA A 41 12.88 -10.98 -0.48
CA ALA A 41 14.30 -11.35 -0.53
C ALA A 41 14.91 -11.09 -1.92
N VAL A 42 14.25 -11.60 -2.97
CA VAL A 42 14.70 -11.39 -4.35
C VAL A 42 14.61 -9.92 -4.77
N SER A 43 13.55 -9.22 -4.37
CA SER A 43 13.40 -7.78 -4.69
C SER A 43 14.53 -6.94 -4.10
N ASP A 44 14.96 -7.27 -2.88
CA ASP A 44 16.04 -6.57 -2.18
C ASP A 44 17.40 -6.82 -2.83
N MET A 45 17.67 -8.06 -3.25
CA MET A 45 18.86 -8.39 -4.03
C MET A 45 18.89 -7.63 -5.36
N LEU A 46 17.79 -7.64 -6.11
CA LEU A 46 17.71 -6.94 -7.41
C LEU A 46 17.89 -5.42 -7.27
N ARG A 47 17.34 -4.82 -6.21
CA ARG A 47 17.52 -3.39 -5.94
C ARG A 47 19.00 -3.03 -5.79
N GLN A 48 19.76 -3.83 -5.04
CA GLN A 48 21.19 -3.60 -4.84
C GLN A 48 21.97 -3.71 -6.16
N GLU A 49 21.72 -4.77 -6.94
CA GLU A 49 22.39 -4.96 -8.23
C GLU A 49 22.09 -3.82 -9.22
N LEU A 50 20.83 -3.38 -9.33
CA LEU A 50 20.46 -2.25 -10.20
C LEU A 50 21.13 -0.93 -9.77
N ALA A 51 21.23 -0.67 -8.48
CA ALA A 51 21.94 0.49 -7.96
C ALA A 51 23.45 0.43 -8.31
N MET A 52 24.07 -0.75 -8.22
CA MET A 52 25.47 -0.94 -8.62
C MET A 52 25.68 -0.80 -10.13
N CYS A 53 24.66 -1.10 -10.94
CA CYS A 53 24.65 -0.81 -12.37
C CYS A 53 24.41 0.68 -12.72
N GLY A 54 24.27 1.56 -11.71
CA GLY A 54 24.13 3.00 -11.90
C GLY A 54 22.69 3.50 -12.08
N TYR A 55 21.68 2.66 -11.84
CA TYR A 55 20.28 3.09 -11.84
C TYR A 55 19.91 3.74 -10.50
N THR A 56 19.00 4.71 -10.53
CA THR A 56 18.45 5.35 -9.32
C THR A 56 17.02 4.86 -9.10
N GLU A 57 16.73 4.35 -7.91
CA GLU A 57 15.37 3.94 -7.54
C GLU A 57 14.46 5.16 -7.38
N ILE A 58 13.22 5.06 -7.87
CA ILE A 58 12.19 6.10 -7.79
C ILE A 58 10.94 5.55 -7.10
N LEU A 59 10.21 6.41 -6.38
CA LEU A 59 8.95 6.07 -5.74
C LEU A 59 7.78 6.74 -6.46
N THR A 60 7.14 5.98 -7.34
CA THR A 60 6.01 6.46 -8.15
C THR A 60 4.67 6.19 -7.46
N TRP A 61 3.68 7.05 -7.72
CA TRP A 61 2.32 6.86 -7.21
C TRP A 61 1.69 5.56 -7.74
N ALA A 62 0.93 4.88 -6.88
CA ALA A 62 0.13 3.71 -7.28
C ALA A 62 -1.15 4.11 -8.05
N LEU A 63 -1.60 5.35 -7.85
CA LEU A 63 -2.74 5.93 -8.54
C LEU A 63 -2.26 6.91 -9.61
N CYS A 64 -2.95 6.92 -10.73
CA CYS A 64 -2.66 7.80 -11.87
C CYS A 64 -3.96 8.18 -12.57
N SER A 65 -3.89 9.13 -13.50
CA SER A 65 -5.00 9.37 -14.43
C SER A 65 -5.15 8.19 -15.39
N HIS A 66 -6.36 8.02 -15.93
CA HIS A 66 -6.60 6.99 -16.94
C HIS A 66 -5.76 7.26 -18.21
N ASP A 67 -5.71 8.52 -18.65
CA ASP A 67 -5.00 8.91 -19.87
C ASP A 67 -3.49 8.72 -19.77
N GLU A 68 -2.88 8.95 -18.59
CA GLU A 68 -1.46 8.65 -18.35
C GLU A 68 -1.13 7.16 -18.51
N SER A 69 -2.08 6.27 -18.21
CA SER A 69 -1.86 4.82 -18.36
C SER A 69 -2.02 4.33 -19.79
N PHE A 70 -2.86 5.00 -20.60
CA PHE A 70 -3.30 4.50 -21.90
C PHE A 70 -3.04 5.48 -23.04
N ALA A 71 -3.76 6.60 -23.07
CA ALA A 71 -3.71 7.57 -24.16
C ALA A 71 -2.29 8.11 -24.40
N TYR A 72 -1.58 8.53 -23.34
CA TYR A 72 -0.22 9.07 -23.45
C TYR A 72 0.82 8.00 -23.79
N MET A 73 0.55 6.75 -23.43
CA MET A 73 1.38 5.59 -23.77
C MET A 73 1.08 5.02 -25.16
N ARG A 74 0.14 5.62 -25.90
CA ARG A 74 -0.34 5.13 -27.21
C ARG A 74 -0.79 3.68 -27.16
N LYS A 75 -1.45 3.30 -26.07
CA LYS A 75 -1.94 1.94 -25.83
C LYS A 75 -3.45 1.97 -25.61
N GLU A 76 -4.16 1.02 -26.21
CA GLU A 76 -5.56 0.77 -25.88
C GLU A 76 -5.68 0.09 -24.51
N GLU A 77 -6.84 0.24 -23.89
CA GLU A 77 -7.10 -0.41 -22.61
C GLU A 77 -7.19 -1.93 -22.77
N ASP A 78 -6.43 -2.67 -21.97
CA ASP A 78 -6.48 -4.13 -22.00
C ASP A 78 -7.82 -4.61 -21.42
N ILE A 79 -8.53 -5.46 -22.17
CA ILE A 79 -9.77 -6.11 -21.71
C ILE A 79 -9.48 -7.58 -21.38
N LYS A 80 -9.78 -8.00 -20.15
CA LYS A 80 -9.68 -9.41 -19.72
C LYS A 80 -11.03 -9.89 -19.20
N GLY A 81 -11.56 -10.96 -19.79
CA GLY A 81 -12.85 -11.53 -19.38
C GLY A 81 -14.03 -10.56 -19.52
N GLY A 82 -13.98 -9.65 -20.51
CA GLY A 82 -15.02 -8.65 -20.77
C GLY A 82 -14.95 -7.41 -19.88
N ASN A 83 -13.96 -7.29 -18.99
CA ASN A 83 -13.78 -6.12 -18.13
C ASN A 83 -12.44 -5.44 -18.41
N PRO A 84 -12.37 -4.11 -18.24
CA PRO A 84 -11.10 -3.40 -18.30
C PRO A 84 -10.15 -3.84 -17.19
N VAL A 85 -8.86 -3.94 -17.51
CA VAL A 85 -7.82 -4.31 -16.54
C VAL A 85 -7.53 -3.18 -15.55
N ALA A 86 -7.71 -1.92 -15.93
CA ALA A 86 -7.53 -0.80 -15.02
C ALA A 86 -8.68 -0.71 -14.02
N VAL A 87 -8.33 -0.68 -12.73
CA VAL A 87 -9.30 -0.50 -11.66
C VAL A 87 -9.55 1.00 -11.46
N THR A 88 -10.79 1.42 -11.64
CA THR A 88 -11.20 2.83 -11.53
C THR A 88 -11.73 3.16 -10.14
N ILE A 89 -11.32 4.32 -9.62
CA ILE A 89 -11.82 4.87 -8.36
C ILE A 89 -13.15 5.58 -8.63
N SER A 90 -14.17 5.25 -7.82
CA SER A 90 -15.54 5.76 -8.02
C SER A 90 -15.66 7.29 -7.85
N ASN A 91 -15.01 7.87 -6.84
CA ASN A 91 -15.05 9.31 -6.57
C ASN A 91 -13.63 9.87 -6.32
N PRO A 92 -12.83 10.04 -7.40
CA PRO A 92 -11.46 10.50 -7.28
C PRO A 92 -11.43 11.98 -6.93
N ALA A 93 -10.61 12.35 -5.94
CA ALA A 93 -10.50 13.75 -5.51
C ALA A 93 -9.81 14.64 -6.57
N THR A 94 -8.94 14.07 -7.39
CA THR A 94 -8.20 14.77 -8.45
C THR A 94 -8.18 13.93 -9.73
N ALA A 95 -7.99 14.59 -10.87
CA ALA A 95 -7.85 13.90 -12.16
C ALA A 95 -6.63 12.99 -12.22
N GLU A 96 -5.61 13.23 -11.38
CA GLU A 96 -4.40 12.41 -11.30
C GLU A 96 -4.60 11.08 -10.56
N PHE A 97 -5.75 10.84 -9.92
CA PHE A 97 -6.00 9.64 -9.11
C PHE A 97 -7.28 8.93 -9.52
N GLN A 98 -7.49 8.76 -10.82
CA GLN A 98 -8.68 8.11 -11.37
C GLN A 98 -8.58 6.59 -11.35
N VAL A 99 -7.39 6.03 -11.60
CA VAL A 99 -7.19 4.58 -11.73
C VAL A 99 -5.97 4.10 -10.95
N ALA A 100 -5.97 2.81 -10.58
CA ALA A 100 -4.75 2.14 -10.14
C ALA A 100 -3.87 1.80 -11.35
N ARG A 101 -2.56 2.08 -11.24
CA ARG A 101 -1.60 1.86 -12.33
C ARG A 101 -1.55 0.40 -12.78
N THR A 102 -1.51 0.18 -14.09
CA THR A 102 -1.34 -1.15 -14.71
C THR A 102 0.10 -1.43 -15.14
N THR A 103 0.94 -0.39 -15.16
CA THR A 103 2.36 -0.43 -15.51
C THR A 103 3.14 0.56 -14.64
N LEU A 104 4.45 0.33 -14.49
CA LEU A 104 5.36 1.25 -13.78
C LEU A 104 5.91 2.36 -14.70
N LEU A 105 5.83 2.17 -16.02
CA LEU A 105 6.50 3.03 -17.00
C LEU A 105 5.94 4.46 -17.02
N SER A 106 4.62 4.63 -16.93
CA SER A 106 3.99 5.96 -16.94
C SER A 106 4.46 6.83 -15.76
N GLY A 107 4.52 6.25 -14.56
CA GLY A 107 5.05 6.92 -13.38
C GLY A 107 6.55 7.23 -13.51
N ALA A 108 7.32 6.32 -14.10
CA ALA A 108 8.75 6.53 -14.30
C ALA A 108 9.07 7.68 -15.27
N LEU A 109 8.30 7.81 -16.36
CA LEU A 109 8.48 8.89 -17.35
C LEU A 109 8.04 10.27 -16.83
N LYS A 110 7.21 10.32 -15.79
CA LYS A 110 6.75 11.56 -15.15
C LYS A 110 7.75 12.11 -14.13
N THR A 111 8.72 11.29 -13.71
CA THR A 111 9.72 11.62 -12.67
C THR A 111 10.94 12.28 -13.30
#